data_AF-A0A7X6DIQ7-F1
#
_entry.id   AF-A0A7X6DIQ7-F1
#
_cell.length_a   1.000
_cell.length_b   1.000
_cell.length_c   1.000
_cell.angle_alpha   90.00
_cell.angle_beta   90.00
_cell.angle_gamma   90.00
#
_symmetry.space_group_name_H-M   'P 1'
#
loop_
_entity.id
_entity.type
_entity.pdbx_description
1 polymer ?
#
loop_
_entity_poly.entity_id
_entity_poly.type
_entity_poly.pdbx_seq_one_letter_code
_entity_poly.pdbx_strand_id
1 'polypeptide(L)'
;MSSGVLQAALAYAMWGLFPLYFQLVSAVAPLEIVLHRALWSLAFVLLLLAVLRRWAWLRDIARSPRTVGIFASSALLLSANWLVYVWAVNNGRVVESSLGYFITPLVNVLLGYFVLRERPRRAQWWALAIAAAGVLWLTLSTGSLPWVGLVLAASFGIYGLLRKTAPLGALEGLALETLLLAPLAAGLLAWRASHGGSALGGGDAALLGLLALAGPLTALPLLLFAAGARRLPMTTLGVLQYIGPTIQFALGVWLFHEPFAGARLAGFMLIWAALLIYTAEGWMSMRRQALREIPPHWQNREPASAEPAMHKVVVERQIEIARPIEVVRRQFVDMEHHCTGNVHPGLEVANLRPAGQGCTFTGRRRVLGLLQEDEIEVTSLPDGNSTLRSVAGTNAGLLITQMFEATGPQSTLVSIKVEMPVAGAMKLLRPLVQAGLARDTENALRQDKADLEQRYMLPA
;
A
#
# COMPACT_ATOMS: atom_id res chain seq x y z
N MET A 1 9.16 6.86 -8.39
CA MET A 1 8.17 5.88 -7.84
C MET A 1 8.84 5.11 -6.72
N SER A 2 8.19 4.86 -5.58
CA SER A 2 8.82 4.05 -4.53
C SER A 2 9.03 2.64 -5.08
N SER A 3 10.22 2.08 -4.84
CA SER A 3 10.60 0.75 -5.35
C SER A 3 9.51 -0.31 -5.04
N GLY A 4 8.81 -0.19 -3.89
CA GLY A 4 7.71 -1.07 -3.49
C GLY A 4 6.44 -0.95 -4.34
N VAL A 5 5.97 0.27 -4.68
CA VAL A 5 4.78 0.44 -5.56
C VAL A 5 5.06 -0.14 -6.94
N LEU A 6 6.24 0.14 -7.49
CA LEU A 6 6.64 -0.39 -8.79
C LEU A 6 6.69 -1.93 -8.77
N GLN A 7 7.28 -2.53 -7.73
CA GLN A 7 7.33 -3.99 -7.57
C GLN A 7 5.94 -4.63 -7.49
N ALA A 8 5.06 -4.11 -6.65
CA ALA A 8 3.71 -4.64 -6.52
C ALA A 8 2.89 -4.43 -7.79
N ALA A 9 2.97 -3.25 -8.42
CA ALA A 9 2.29 -2.97 -9.68
C ALA A 9 2.77 -3.86 -10.81
N LEU A 10 4.09 -4.08 -10.95
CA LEU A 10 4.65 -5.01 -11.92
C LEU A 10 4.20 -6.45 -11.66
N ALA A 11 4.16 -6.90 -10.41
CA ALA A 11 3.65 -8.23 -10.07
C ALA A 11 2.19 -8.42 -10.53
N TYR A 12 1.30 -7.47 -10.20
CA TYR A 12 -0.10 -7.52 -10.63
C TYR A 12 -0.26 -7.37 -12.13
N ALA A 13 0.57 -6.56 -12.80
CA ALA A 13 0.57 -6.44 -14.25
C ALA A 13 0.99 -7.75 -14.93
N MET A 14 2.03 -8.42 -14.43
CA MET A 14 2.46 -9.72 -14.93
C MET A 14 1.35 -10.77 -14.81
N TRP A 15 0.68 -10.86 -13.64
CA TRP A 15 -0.49 -11.73 -13.48
C TRP A 15 -1.66 -11.33 -14.38
N GLY A 16 -1.82 -10.03 -14.64
CA GLY A 16 -2.81 -9.52 -15.59
C GLY A 16 -2.58 -9.99 -17.02
N LEU A 17 -1.32 -10.13 -17.42
CA LEU A 17 -0.88 -10.51 -18.77
C LEU A 17 -0.79 -12.03 -19.00
N PHE A 18 -0.98 -12.86 -17.97
CA PHE A 18 -0.98 -14.32 -18.10
C PHE A 18 -1.88 -14.88 -19.19
N PRO A 19 -3.06 -14.30 -19.49
CA PRO A 19 -3.89 -14.80 -20.58
C PRO A 19 -3.18 -14.82 -21.94
N LEU A 20 -2.28 -13.85 -22.20
CA LEU A 20 -1.49 -13.82 -23.43
C LEU A 20 -0.54 -15.02 -23.52
N TYR A 21 0.14 -15.34 -22.42
CA TYR A 21 1.03 -16.48 -22.34
C TYR A 21 0.28 -17.80 -22.55
N PHE A 22 -0.87 -17.98 -21.90
CA PHE A 22 -1.65 -19.23 -22.05
C PHE A 22 -2.22 -19.41 -23.45
N GLN A 23 -2.51 -18.33 -24.18
CA GLN A 23 -2.85 -18.42 -25.60
C GLN A 23 -1.71 -18.96 -26.46
N LEU A 24 -0.44 -18.60 -26.16
CA LEU A 24 0.73 -19.13 -26.88
C LEU A 24 0.94 -20.64 -26.67
N VAL A 25 0.48 -21.17 -25.53
CA VAL A 25 0.57 -22.60 -25.20
C VAL A 25 -0.79 -23.31 -25.27
N SER A 26 -1.79 -22.69 -25.91
CA SER A 26 -3.18 -23.19 -25.94
C SER A 26 -3.35 -24.55 -26.62
N ALA A 27 -2.41 -24.94 -27.47
CA ALA A 27 -2.34 -26.27 -28.08
C ALA A 27 -2.10 -27.40 -27.05
N VAL A 28 -1.61 -27.07 -25.86
CA VAL A 28 -1.34 -28.02 -24.78
C VAL A 28 -2.54 -28.08 -23.83
N ALA A 29 -2.89 -29.28 -23.39
CA ALA A 29 -3.99 -29.47 -22.45
C ALA A 29 -3.75 -28.66 -21.16
N PRO A 30 -4.76 -27.99 -20.59
CA PRO A 30 -4.61 -27.16 -19.38
C PRO A 30 -3.95 -27.88 -18.20
N LEU A 31 -4.28 -29.16 -18.00
CA LEU A 31 -3.65 -29.98 -16.97
C LEU A 31 -2.14 -30.07 -17.19
N GLU A 32 -1.70 -30.38 -18.40
CA GLU A 32 -0.29 -30.54 -18.75
C GLU A 32 0.50 -29.23 -18.61
N ILE A 33 -0.10 -28.09 -18.98
CA ILE A 33 0.48 -26.77 -18.71
C ILE A 33 0.71 -26.58 -17.20
N VAL A 34 -0.24 -26.96 -16.35
CA VAL A 34 -0.11 -26.85 -14.89
C VAL A 34 0.97 -27.79 -14.34
N LEU A 35 1.11 -29.00 -14.88
CA LEU A 35 2.17 -29.92 -14.47
C LEU A 35 3.56 -29.36 -14.79
N HIS A 36 3.76 -28.87 -16.02
CA HIS A 36 5.00 -28.18 -16.41
C HIS A 36 5.25 -26.95 -15.55
N ARG A 37 4.22 -26.13 -15.34
CA ARG A 37 4.28 -24.93 -14.49
C ARG A 37 4.75 -25.28 -13.07
N ALA A 38 4.27 -26.37 -12.47
CA ALA A 38 4.69 -26.81 -11.14
C ALA A 38 6.17 -27.23 -11.11
N LEU A 39 6.59 -28.09 -12.05
CA LEU A 39 7.97 -28.60 -12.09
C LEU A 39 9.00 -27.51 -12.40
N TRP A 40 8.72 -26.66 -13.39
CA TRP A 40 9.63 -25.58 -13.77
C TRP A 40 9.65 -24.46 -12.72
N SER A 41 8.53 -24.23 -12.01
CA SER A 41 8.53 -23.34 -10.84
C SER A 41 9.42 -23.90 -9.74
N LEU A 42 9.34 -25.19 -9.44
CA LEU A 42 10.22 -25.84 -8.46
C LEU A 42 11.69 -25.68 -8.86
N ALA A 43 12.04 -26.03 -10.11
CA ALA A 43 13.41 -25.91 -10.61
C ALA A 43 13.96 -24.49 -10.45
N PHE A 44 13.18 -23.48 -10.87
CA PHE A 44 13.55 -22.08 -10.77
C PHE A 44 13.69 -21.62 -9.30
N VAL A 45 12.74 -21.99 -8.44
CA VAL A 45 12.74 -21.61 -7.03
C VAL A 45 13.88 -22.28 -6.27
N LEU A 46 14.19 -23.55 -6.55
CA LEU A 46 15.35 -24.25 -5.99
C LEU A 46 16.66 -23.60 -6.43
N LEU A 47 16.78 -23.21 -7.69
CA LEU A 47 17.94 -22.45 -8.18
C LEU A 47 18.10 -21.14 -7.41
N LEU A 48 17.02 -20.38 -7.21
CA LEU A 48 17.06 -19.16 -6.42
C LEU A 48 17.42 -19.41 -4.95
N LEU A 49 16.86 -20.44 -4.32
CA LEU A 49 17.21 -20.81 -2.95
C LEU A 49 18.68 -21.25 -2.83
N ALA A 50 19.22 -21.92 -3.85
CA ALA A 50 20.63 -22.29 -3.93
C ALA A 50 21.53 -21.06 -3.96
N VAL A 51 21.24 -20.11 -4.87
CA VAL A 51 21.98 -18.85 -5.00
C VAL A 51 21.88 -18.01 -3.73
N LEU A 52 20.70 -17.92 -3.12
CA LEU A 52 20.48 -17.18 -1.87
C LEU A 52 20.95 -17.94 -0.62
N ARG A 53 21.38 -19.20 -0.76
CA ARG A 53 21.80 -20.11 0.33
C ARG A 53 20.76 -20.26 1.45
N ARG A 54 19.46 -20.23 1.11
CA ARG A 54 18.34 -20.26 2.06
C ARG A 54 17.76 -21.67 2.21
N TRP A 55 18.43 -22.52 3.00
CA TRP A 55 18.03 -23.92 3.21
C TRP A 55 17.63 -24.28 4.64
N ALA A 56 17.85 -23.38 5.61
CA ALA A 56 17.62 -23.66 7.03
C ALA A 56 16.17 -24.09 7.35
N TRP A 57 15.21 -23.58 6.58
CA TRP A 57 13.78 -23.85 6.74
C TRP A 57 13.39 -25.32 6.55
N LEU A 58 14.15 -26.10 5.75
CA LEU A 58 13.83 -27.52 5.48
C LEU A 58 13.87 -28.36 6.76
N ARG A 59 14.83 -28.07 7.65
CA ARG A 59 15.00 -28.78 8.93
C ARG A 59 13.83 -28.55 9.87
N ASP A 60 13.28 -27.34 9.88
CA ASP A 60 12.16 -26.99 10.74
C ASP A 60 10.86 -27.66 10.27
N ILE A 61 10.71 -27.86 8.96
CA ILE A 61 9.54 -28.53 8.37
C ILE A 61 9.56 -30.04 8.56
N ALA A 62 10.74 -30.66 8.45
CA ALA A 62 10.88 -32.10 8.72
C ALA A 62 10.41 -32.50 10.12
N ARG A 63 10.32 -31.54 11.05
CA ARG A 63 9.88 -31.72 12.44
C ARG A 63 8.42 -31.32 12.69
N SER A 64 7.69 -30.80 11.69
CA SER A 64 6.32 -30.30 11.85
C SER A 64 5.38 -30.90 10.79
N PRO A 65 4.79 -32.08 11.05
CA PRO A 65 3.83 -32.71 10.13
C PRO A 65 2.59 -31.83 9.91
N ARG A 66 2.20 -31.04 10.92
CA ARG A 66 1.12 -30.05 10.81
C ARG A 66 1.41 -28.99 9.75
N THR A 67 2.64 -28.48 9.70
CA THR A 67 3.06 -27.50 8.69
C THR A 67 3.01 -28.13 7.31
N VAL A 68 3.49 -29.36 7.15
CA VAL A 68 3.40 -30.11 5.88
C VAL A 68 1.94 -30.27 5.43
N GLY A 69 1.02 -30.63 6.34
CA GLY A 69 -0.41 -30.76 6.02
C GLY A 69 -1.05 -29.44 5.54
N ILE A 70 -0.71 -28.31 6.16
CA ILE A 70 -1.16 -26.98 5.72
C ILE A 70 -0.64 -26.68 4.30
N PHE A 71 0.64 -26.96 4.03
CA PHE A 71 1.24 -26.71 2.72
C PHE A 71 0.77 -27.69 1.64
N ALA A 72 0.46 -28.94 1.99
CA ALA A 72 -0.18 -29.88 1.07
C ALA A 72 -1.58 -29.38 0.68
N SER A 73 -2.34 -28.89 1.65
CA SER A 73 -3.69 -28.34 1.42
C SER A 73 -3.64 -27.06 0.58
N SER A 74 -2.70 -26.15 0.87
CA SER A 74 -2.51 -24.93 0.07
C SER A 74 -2.00 -25.25 -1.33
N ALA A 75 -1.11 -26.23 -1.50
CA ALA A 75 -0.64 -26.68 -2.81
C ALA A 75 -1.76 -27.27 -3.67
N LEU A 76 -2.69 -28.05 -3.09
CA LEU A 76 -3.86 -28.56 -3.79
C LEU A 76 -4.80 -27.44 -4.22
N LEU A 77 -5.12 -26.50 -3.33
CA LEU A 77 -5.95 -25.34 -3.64
C LEU A 77 -5.31 -24.46 -4.74
N LEU A 78 -4.01 -24.24 -4.65
CA LEU A 78 -3.24 -23.48 -5.64
C LEU A 78 -3.25 -24.18 -7.00
N SER A 79 -3.09 -25.51 -7.02
CA SER A 79 -3.14 -26.31 -8.26
C SER A 79 -4.52 -26.31 -8.89
N ALA A 80 -5.57 -26.46 -8.09
CA ALA A 80 -6.95 -26.37 -8.56
C ALA A 80 -7.26 -24.98 -9.13
N ASN A 81 -6.80 -23.93 -8.43
CA ASN A 81 -6.93 -22.56 -8.91
C ASN A 81 -6.22 -22.36 -10.26
N TRP A 82 -4.96 -22.79 -10.37
CA TRP A 82 -4.20 -22.71 -11.63
C TRP A 82 -4.88 -23.48 -12.75
N LEU A 83 -5.37 -24.69 -12.49
CA LEU A 83 -6.04 -25.53 -13.47
C LEU A 83 -7.30 -24.85 -14.01
N VAL A 84 -8.17 -24.37 -13.12
CA VAL A 84 -9.40 -23.67 -13.51
C VAL A 84 -9.07 -22.38 -14.27
N TYR A 85 -8.03 -21.65 -13.85
CA TYR A 85 -7.62 -20.42 -14.53
C TYR A 85 -7.10 -20.67 -15.94
N VAL A 86 -6.17 -21.62 -16.11
CA VAL A 86 -5.63 -21.98 -17.44
C VAL A 86 -6.75 -22.54 -18.33
N TRP A 87 -7.60 -23.40 -17.77
CA TRP A 87 -8.75 -23.94 -18.49
C TRP A 87 -9.69 -22.83 -18.96
N ALA A 88 -10.00 -21.86 -18.10
CA ALA A 88 -10.89 -20.76 -18.43
C ALA A 88 -10.31 -19.86 -19.53
N VAL A 89 -9.02 -19.54 -19.47
CA VAL A 89 -8.36 -18.77 -20.54
C VAL A 89 -8.39 -19.53 -21.86
N ASN A 90 -8.07 -20.82 -21.86
CA ASN A 90 -8.07 -21.64 -23.09
C ASN A 90 -9.49 -21.84 -23.67
N ASN A 91 -10.55 -21.66 -22.86
CA ASN A 91 -11.94 -21.79 -23.29
C ASN A 91 -12.64 -20.42 -23.49
N GLY A 92 -11.89 -19.32 -23.63
CA GLY A 92 -12.46 -17.99 -23.90
C GLY A 92 -13.34 -17.47 -22.77
N ARG A 93 -12.97 -17.75 -21.52
CA ARG A 93 -13.62 -17.29 -20.28
C ARG A 93 -12.69 -16.43 -19.43
N VAL A 94 -11.93 -15.54 -20.07
CA VAL A 94 -11.02 -14.59 -19.41
C VAL A 94 -11.82 -13.54 -18.65
N VAL A 95 -12.94 -13.05 -19.18
CA VAL A 95 -13.80 -12.08 -18.49
C VAL A 95 -14.36 -12.69 -17.20
N GLU A 96 -14.82 -13.94 -17.22
CA GLU A 96 -15.31 -14.64 -16.03
C GLU A 96 -14.18 -14.93 -15.02
N SER A 97 -12.97 -15.20 -15.50
CA SER A 97 -11.80 -15.35 -14.62
C SER A 97 -11.48 -14.04 -13.89
N SER A 98 -11.52 -12.91 -14.61
CA SER A 98 -11.32 -11.58 -14.02
C SER A 98 -12.36 -11.26 -12.95
N LEU A 99 -13.61 -11.69 -13.15
CA LEU A 99 -14.70 -11.55 -12.18
C LEU A 99 -14.35 -12.23 -10.85
N GLY A 100 -13.81 -13.45 -10.90
CA GLY A 100 -13.41 -14.20 -9.72
C GLY A 100 -12.36 -13.47 -8.88
N TYR A 101 -11.35 -12.89 -9.53
CA TYR A 101 -10.33 -12.11 -8.85
C TYR A 101 -10.86 -10.76 -8.34
N PHE A 102 -11.83 -10.15 -9.03
CA PHE A 102 -12.53 -8.97 -8.54
C PHE A 102 -13.29 -9.25 -7.24
N ILE A 103 -14.04 -10.36 -7.14
CA ILE A 103 -14.84 -10.67 -5.95
C ILE A 103 -14.04 -11.29 -4.78
N THR A 104 -12.79 -11.70 -5.01
CA THR A 104 -11.92 -12.33 -4.02
C THR A 104 -11.84 -11.57 -2.68
N PRO A 105 -11.71 -10.23 -2.62
CA PRO A 105 -11.69 -9.51 -1.35
C PRO A 105 -12.97 -9.68 -0.53
N LEU A 106 -14.13 -9.80 -1.20
CA LEU A 106 -15.41 -10.03 -0.54
C LEU A 106 -15.52 -11.46 0.00
N VAL A 107 -14.98 -12.43 -0.75
CA VAL A 107 -14.83 -13.81 -0.25
C VAL A 107 -13.92 -13.85 0.97
N ASN A 108 -12.83 -13.08 1.00
CA ASN A 108 -11.96 -12.96 2.17
C ASN A 108 -12.68 -12.38 3.39
N VAL A 109 -13.61 -11.43 3.20
CA VAL A 109 -14.48 -10.92 4.30
C VAL A 109 -15.36 -12.04 4.85
N LEU A 110 -15.98 -12.84 3.98
CA LEU A 110 -16.78 -14.00 4.40
C LEU A 110 -15.94 -15.03 5.17
N LEU A 111 -14.76 -15.36 4.67
CA LEU A 111 -13.83 -16.28 5.34
C LEU A 111 -13.35 -15.71 6.69
N GLY A 112 -13.07 -14.41 6.78
CA GLY A 112 -12.76 -13.73 8.03
C GLY A 112 -13.90 -13.82 9.04
N TYR A 113 -15.15 -13.66 8.59
CA TYR A 113 -16.33 -13.79 9.45
C TYR A 113 -16.56 -15.22 9.93
N PHE A 114 -16.56 -16.21 9.04
CA PHE A 114 -16.90 -17.59 9.39
C PHE A 114 -15.75 -18.33 10.10
N VAL A 115 -14.51 -18.11 9.68
CA VAL A 115 -13.35 -18.87 10.19
C VAL A 115 -12.61 -18.10 11.28
N LEU A 116 -12.33 -16.81 11.05
CA LEU A 116 -11.60 -15.97 12.01
C LEU A 116 -12.51 -15.29 13.04
N ARG A 117 -13.84 -15.41 12.88
CA ARG A 117 -14.86 -14.76 13.72
C ARG A 117 -14.72 -13.23 13.78
N GLU A 118 -14.15 -12.64 12.73
CA GLU A 118 -14.03 -11.19 12.58
C GLU A 118 -15.41 -10.59 12.26
N ARG A 119 -15.79 -9.47 12.90
CA ARG A 119 -17.10 -8.84 12.65
C ARG A 119 -17.00 -7.86 11.47
N PRO A 120 -17.65 -8.11 10.32
CA PRO A 120 -17.62 -7.20 9.20
C PRO A 120 -18.33 -5.90 9.56
N ARG A 121 -17.85 -4.79 9.01
CA ARG A 121 -18.51 -3.49 9.19
C ARG A 121 -19.77 -3.40 8.32
N ARG A 122 -20.72 -2.55 8.69
CA ARG A 122 -22.01 -2.43 7.98
C ARG A 122 -21.85 -2.19 6.47
N ALA A 123 -20.91 -1.35 6.04
CA ALA A 123 -20.68 -1.11 4.62
C ALA A 123 -20.04 -2.31 3.88
N GLN A 124 -19.30 -3.18 4.57
CA GLN A 124 -18.78 -4.42 3.97
C GLN A 124 -19.92 -5.43 3.73
N TRP A 125 -20.93 -5.47 4.61
CA TRP A 125 -22.17 -6.24 4.38
C TRP A 125 -22.95 -5.73 3.17
N TRP A 126 -23.09 -4.41 3.02
CA TRP A 126 -23.70 -3.82 1.84
C TRP A 126 -22.94 -4.16 0.56
N ALA A 127 -21.61 -4.03 0.56
CA ALA A 127 -20.78 -4.43 -0.58
C ALA A 127 -21.00 -5.90 -0.94
N LEU A 128 -21.03 -6.79 0.05
CA LEU A 128 -21.28 -8.20 -0.16
C LEU A 128 -22.67 -8.48 -0.76
N ALA A 129 -23.72 -7.82 -0.24
CA ALA A 129 -25.07 -7.97 -0.76
C ALA A 129 -25.19 -7.49 -2.21
N ILE A 130 -24.55 -6.37 -2.55
CA ILE A 130 -24.53 -5.84 -3.92
C ILE A 130 -23.77 -6.79 -4.85
N ALA A 131 -22.62 -7.33 -4.42
CA ALA A 131 -21.88 -8.30 -5.22
C ALA A 131 -22.66 -9.60 -5.42
N ALA A 132 -23.35 -10.10 -4.38
CA ALA A 132 -24.22 -11.26 -4.49
C ALA A 132 -25.37 -11.02 -5.47
N ALA A 133 -25.99 -9.83 -5.44
CA ALA A 133 -27.00 -9.43 -6.43
C ALA A 133 -26.41 -9.37 -7.85
N GLY A 134 -25.19 -8.88 -8.02
CA GLY A 134 -24.49 -8.89 -9.31
C GLY A 134 -24.24 -10.31 -9.84
N VAL A 135 -23.75 -11.22 -9.01
CA VAL A 135 -23.55 -12.64 -9.36
C VAL A 135 -24.89 -13.32 -9.68
N LEU A 136 -25.94 -13.06 -8.89
CA LEU A 136 -27.28 -13.58 -9.13
C LEU A 136 -27.84 -13.08 -10.46
N TRP A 137 -27.71 -11.78 -10.74
CA TRP A 137 -28.11 -11.20 -12.02
C TRP A 137 -27.39 -11.83 -13.20
N LEU A 138 -26.06 -12.02 -13.11
CA LEU A 138 -25.29 -12.73 -14.13
C LEU A 138 -25.79 -14.16 -14.31
N THR A 139 -26.10 -14.85 -13.23
CA THR A 139 -26.61 -16.23 -13.26
C THR A 139 -27.95 -16.32 -13.98
N LEU A 140 -28.90 -15.46 -13.61
CA LEU A 140 -30.23 -15.43 -14.21
C LEU A 140 -30.20 -15.00 -15.68
N SER A 141 -29.36 -14.02 -16.01
CA SER A 141 -29.29 -13.47 -17.37
C SER A 141 -28.52 -14.35 -18.35
N THR A 142 -27.51 -15.09 -17.88
CA THR A 142 -26.73 -15.99 -18.73
C THR A 142 -27.25 -17.43 -18.71
N GLY A 143 -28.24 -17.74 -17.87
CA GLY A 143 -28.76 -19.09 -17.67
C GLY A 143 -27.77 -20.07 -17.05
N SER A 144 -26.60 -19.59 -16.59
CA SER A 144 -25.54 -20.42 -16.03
C SER A 144 -24.83 -19.68 -14.89
N LEU A 145 -24.49 -20.40 -13.83
CA LEU A 145 -23.72 -19.84 -12.72
C LEU A 145 -22.30 -19.48 -13.21
N PRO A 146 -21.74 -18.31 -12.84
CA PRO A 146 -20.36 -17.94 -13.16
C PRO A 146 -19.37 -18.74 -12.28
N TRP A 147 -19.36 -20.05 -12.47
CA TRP A 147 -18.68 -21.01 -11.62
C TRP A 147 -17.16 -20.84 -11.69
N VAL A 148 -16.59 -20.39 -12.82
CA VAL A 148 -15.14 -20.16 -12.93
C VAL A 148 -14.74 -19.08 -11.94
N GLY A 149 -15.45 -17.95 -11.96
CA GLY A 149 -15.17 -16.84 -11.05
C GLY A 149 -15.33 -17.25 -9.58
N LEU A 150 -16.38 -18.02 -9.27
CA LEU A 150 -16.64 -18.48 -7.91
C LEU A 150 -15.57 -19.46 -7.40
N VAL A 151 -15.18 -20.45 -8.22
CA VAL A 151 -14.14 -21.42 -7.86
C VAL A 151 -12.79 -20.71 -7.70
N LEU A 152 -12.44 -19.77 -8.59
CA LEU A 152 -11.20 -19.00 -8.46
C LEU A 152 -11.19 -18.16 -7.17
N ALA A 153 -12.28 -17.46 -6.87
CA ALA A 153 -12.39 -16.63 -5.67
C ALA A 153 -12.33 -17.47 -4.39
N ALA A 154 -13.04 -18.61 -4.35
CA ALA A 154 -13.07 -19.50 -3.20
C ALA A 154 -11.71 -20.18 -2.98
N SER A 155 -11.14 -20.80 -4.02
CA SER A 155 -9.84 -21.48 -3.93
C SER A 155 -8.72 -20.52 -3.52
N PHE A 156 -8.67 -19.33 -4.13
CA PHE A 156 -7.64 -18.34 -3.81
C PHE A 156 -7.85 -17.71 -2.42
N GLY A 157 -9.09 -17.47 -2.00
CA GLY A 157 -9.40 -16.96 -0.66
C GLY A 157 -9.03 -17.94 0.45
N ILE A 158 -9.38 -19.22 0.29
CA ILE A 158 -9.03 -20.28 1.26
C ILE A 158 -7.51 -20.49 1.27
N TYR A 159 -6.87 -20.51 0.09
CA TYR A 159 -5.40 -20.53 -0.01
C TYR A 159 -4.76 -19.38 0.77
N GLY A 160 -5.26 -18.15 0.59
CA GLY A 160 -4.79 -16.97 1.31
C GLY A 160 -4.94 -17.10 2.83
N LEU A 161 -6.06 -17.66 3.29
CA LEU A 161 -6.31 -17.92 4.72
C LEU A 161 -5.31 -18.95 5.29
N LEU A 162 -5.06 -20.06 4.59
CA LEU A 162 -4.07 -21.05 5.02
C LEU A 162 -2.67 -20.43 5.08
N ARG A 163 -2.28 -19.68 4.05
CA ARG A 163 -0.97 -19.02 3.98
C ARG A 163 -0.79 -17.93 5.03
N LYS A 164 -1.86 -17.25 5.45
CA LYS A 164 -1.82 -16.29 6.58
C LYS A 164 -1.39 -16.95 7.89
N THR A 165 -1.67 -18.25 8.05
CA THR A 165 -1.30 -19.03 9.25
C THR A 165 0.00 -19.82 9.11
N ALA A 166 0.64 -19.79 7.93
CA ALA A 166 1.82 -20.60 7.64
C ALA A 166 3.12 -19.90 8.07
N PRO A 167 4.11 -20.65 8.63
CA PRO A 167 5.32 -20.05 9.20
C PRO A 167 6.38 -19.66 8.16
N LEU A 168 6.21 -20.03 6.88
CA LEU A 168 7.21 -19.78 5.84
C LEU A 168 6.90 -18.53 5.03
N GLY A 169 7.97 -17.83 4.63
CA GLY A 169 7.94 -16.75 3.65
C GLY A 169 7.39 -17.18 2.27
N ALA A 170 7.25 -16.21 1.37
CA ALA A 170 6.68 -16.44 0.04
C ALA A 170 7.51 -17.43 -0.80
N LEU A 171 8.84 -17.27 -0.85
CA LEU A 171 9.74 -18.11 -1.65
C LEU A 171 9.82 -19.53 -1.09
N GLU A 172 10.09 -19.69 0.21
CA GLU A 172 10.12 -21.00 0.87
C GLU A 172 8.78 -21.73 0.81
N GLY A 173 7.68 -20.99 0.97
CA GLY A 173 6.35 -21.56 0.85
C GLY A 173 6.06 -22.11 -0.54
N LEU A 174 6.34 -21.33 -1.59
CA LEU A 174 6.19 -21.79 -2.98
C LEU A 174 7.10 -22.98 -3.28
N ALA A 175 8.33 -22.98 -2.75
CA ALA A 175 9.25 -24.10 -2.88
C ALA A 175 8.65 -25.38 -2.30
N LEU A 176 8.10 -25.33 -1.09
CA LEU A 176 7.47 -26.48 -0.48
C LEU A 176 6.20 -26.92 -1.22
N GLU A 177 5.34 -26.00 -1.63
CA GLU A 177 4.11 -26.33 -2.37
C GLU A 177 4.44 -27.05 -3.68
N THR A 178 5.39 -26.51 -4.45
CA THR A 178 5.82 -27.12 -5.71
C THR A 178 6.61 -28.41 -5.51
N LEU A 179 7.37 -28.54 -4.41
CA LEU A 179 8.06 -29.77 -4.04
C LEU A 179 7.07 -30.89 -3.68
N LEU A 180 5.99 -30.58 -2.96
CA LEU A 180 4.92 -31.53 -2.63
C LEU A 180 4.14 -31.96 -3.88
N LEU A 181 3.96 -31.06 -4.85
CA LEU A 181 3.29 -31.37 -6.11
C LEU A 181 4.18 -32.11 -7.11
N ALA A 182 5.50 -31.95 -7.02
CA ALA A 182 6.44 -32.45 -8.03
C ALA A 182 6.36 -33.97 -8.28
N PRO A 183 6.26 -34.86 -7.27
CA PRO A 183 6.12 -36.30 -7.52
C PRO A 183 4.88 -36.62 -8.35
N LEU A 184 3.75 -35.98 -8.03
CA LEU A 184 2.50 -36.16 -8.77
C LEU A 184 2.62 -35.59 -10.19
N ALA A 185 3.22 -34.40 -10.34
CA ALA A 185 3.37 -33.76 -11.64
C ALA A 185 4.32 -34.53 -12.57
N ALA A 186 5.47 -34.99 -12.06
CA ALA A 186 6.40 -35.82 -12.80
C ALA A 186 5.78 -37.17 -13.17
N GLY A 187 5.09 -37.82 -12.23
CA GLY A 187 4.41 -39.09 -12.49
C GLY A 187 3.32 -38.99 -13.56
N LEU A 188 2.48 -37.95 -13.49
CA LEU A 188 1.42 -37.71 -14.49
C LEU A 188 1.99 -37.34 -15.86
N LEU A 189 3.07 -36.54 -15.93
CA LEU A 189 3.73 -36.24 -17.20
C LEU A 189 4.38 -37.48 -17.81
N ALA A 190 5.07 -38.30 -17.00
CA ALA A 190 5.65 -39.56 -17.46
C ALA A 190 4.57 -40.52 -17.97
N TRP A 191 3.45 -40.63 -17.25
CA TRP A 191 2.30 -41.42 -17.69
C TRP A 191 1.74 -40.91 -19.02
N ARG A 192 1.51 -39.60 -19.18
CA ARG A 192 1.03 -39.01 -20.45
C ARG A 192 2.02 -39.22 -21.60
N ALA A 193 3.31 -39.07 -21.34
CA ALA A 193 4.36 -39.29 -22.33
C ALA A 193 4.37 -40.74 -22.83
N SER A 194 4.20 -41.71 -21.93
CA SER A 194 4.10 -43.14 -22.30
C SER A 194 2.85 -43.51 -23.10
N HIS A 195 1.80 -42.68 -23.07
CA HIS A 195 0.54 -42.90 -23.80
C HIS A 195 0.40 -41.97 -25.02
N GLY A 196 1.49 -41.34 -25.48
CA GLY A 196 1.50 -40.48 -26.67
C GLY A 196 0.77 -39.14 -26.52
N GLY A 197 0.34 -38.78 -25.32
CA GLY A 197 -0.51 -37.62 -25.04
C GLY A 197 0.22 -36.41 -24.45
N SER A 198 1.56 -36.37 -24.52
CA SER A 198 2.37 -35.28 -23.96
C SER A 198 3.10 -34.45 -25.01
N ALA A 199 3.11 -33.13 -24.80
CA ALA A 199 3.92 -32.17 -25.53
C ALA A 199 5.43 -32.48 -25.46
N LEU A 200 5.91 -33.22 -24.44
CA LEU A 200 7.30 -33.67 -24.36
C LEU A 200 7.70 -34.66 -25.46
N GLY A 201 6.75 -35.43 -25.99
CA GLY A 201 7.00 -36.44 -27.03
C GLY A 201 6.75 -35.95 -28.46
N GLY A 202 6.04 -34.84 -28.64
CA GLY A 202 5.62 -34.36 -29.98
C GLY A 202 5.64 -32.84 -30.18
N GLY A 203 6.01 -32.06 -29.17
CA GLY A 203 6.13 -30.60 -29.27
C GLY A 203 7.48 -30.17 -29.86
N ASP A 204 7.49 -29.04 -30.56
CA ASP A 204 8.72 -28.44 -31.05
C ASP A 204 9.52 -27.77 -29.90
N ALA A 205 10.79 -27.44 -30.17
CA ALA A 205 11.66 -26.83 -29.17
C ALA A 205 11.13 -25.48 -28.65
N ALA A 206 10.38 -24.74 -29.48
CA ALA A 206 9.77 -23.48 -29.11
C ALA A 206 8.67 -23.67 -28.06
N LEU A 207 7.76 -24.62 -28.27
CA LEU A 207 6.70 -24.96 -27.31
C LEU A 207 7.29 -25.46 -25.99
N LEU A 208 8.31 -26.33 -26.04
CA LEU A 208 8.99 -26.80 -24.84
C LEU A 208 9.65 -25.64 -24.07
N GLY A 209 10.27 -24.69 -24.78
CA GLY A 209 10.80 -23.47 -24.20
C GLY A 209 9.73 -22.61 -23.52
N LEU A 210 8.56 -22.45 -24.15
CA LEU A 210 7.42 -21.74 -23.56
C LEU A 210 6.90 -22.46 -22.30
N LEU A 211 6.80 -23.78 -22.31
CA LEU A 211 6.40 -24.57 -21.14
C LEU A 211 7.41 -24.47 -20.00
N ALA A 212 8.71 -24.42 -20.31
CA ALA A 212 9.76 -24.16 -19.32
C ALA A 212 9.65 -22.75 -18.72
N LEU A 213 9.31 -21.76 -19.54
CA LEU A 213 9.11 -20.36 -19.11
C LEU A 213 7.93 -20.19 -18.12
N ALA A 214 6.98 -21.12 -18.09
CA ALA A 214 5.87 -21.13 -17.14
C ALA A 214 6.35 -21.03 -15.68
N GLY A 215 7.49 -21.66 -15.37
CA GLY A 215 8.09 -21.67 -14.04
C GLY A 215 8.52 -20.28 -13.56
N PRO A 216 9.50 -19.65 -14.24
CA PRO A 216 9.91 -18.27 -13.95
C PRO A 216 8.74 -17.28 -13.98
N LEU A 217 7.83 -17.39 -14.95
CA LEU A 217 6.64 -16.52 -15.03
C LEU A 217 5.74 -16.64 -13.82
N THR A 218 5.71 -17.79 -13.14
CA THR A 218 4.92 -17.99 -11.93
C THR A 218 5.61 -17.43 -10.68
N ALA A 219 6.92 -17.68 -10.55
CA ALA A 219 7.67 -17.33 -9.36
C ALA A 219 8.06 -15.84 -9.30
N LEU A 220 8.37 -15.23 -10.45
CA LEU A 220 8.86 -13.85 -10.50
C LEU A 220 7.84 -12.81 -10.01
N PRO A 221 6.55 -12.86 -10.40
CA PRO A 221 5.52 -11.98 -9.83
C PRO A 221 5.39 -12.15 -8.32
N LEU A 222 5.47 -13.39 -7.81
CA LEU A 222 5.39 -13.65 -6.36
C LEU A 222 6.55 -13.00 -5.60
N LEU A 223 7.76 -13.03 -6.17
CA LEU A 223 8.93 -12.37 -5.59
C LEU A 223 8.80 -10.85 -5.59
N LEU A 224 8.35 -10.27 -6.71
CA LEU A 224 8.08 -8.84 -6.82
C LEU A 224 6.96 -8.41 -5.86
N PHE A 225 5.88 -9.17 -5.80
CA PHE A 225 4.78 -8.95 -4.87
C PHE A 225 5.27 -9.01 -3.42
N ALA A 226 6.03 -10.04 -3.04
CA ALA A 226 6.55 -10.16 -1.67
C ALA A 226 7.50 -9.01 -1.30
N ALA A 227 8.34 -8.56 -2.24
CA ALA A 227 9.22 -7.41 -2.06
C ALA A 227 8.44 -6.09 -1.91
N GLY A 228 7.40 -5.91 -2.72
CA GLY A 228 6.49 -4.76 -2.64
C GLY A 228 5.65 -4.77 -1.37
N ALA A 229 5.10 -5.93 -1.00
CA ALA A 229 4.20 -6.10 0.13
C ALA A 229 4.86 -5.78 1.47
N ARG A 230 6.15 -6.09 1.63
CA ARG A 230 6.93 -5.71 2.83
C ARG A 230 7.15 -4.20 2.98
N ARG A 231 7.00 -3.43 1.89
CA ARG A 231 7.31 -2.00 1.82
C ARG A 231 6.06 -1.12 1.71
N LEU A 232 4.88 -1.72 1.56
CA LEU A 232 3.63 -1.03 1.31
C LEU A 232 2.61 -1.34 2.42
N PRO A 233 1.77 -0.37 2.79
CA PRO A 233 0.64 -0.64 3.67
C PRO A 233 -0.36 -1.57 2.96
N MET A 234 -1.08 -2.39 3.74
CA MET A 234 -2.02 -3.41 3.25
C MET A 234 -3.13 -2.81 2.37
N THR A 235 -3.81 -1.78 2.87
CA THR A 235 -3.67 -0.46 2.25
C THR A 235 -3.67 -0.36 0.72
N THR A 236 -2.52 0.17 0.27
CA THR A 236 -2.08 0.28 -1.10
C THR A 236 -2.04 -1.06 -1.82
N LEU A 237 -1.63 -2.16 -1.18
CA LEU A 237 -1.59 -3.47 -1.83
C LEU A 237 -2.97 -3.93 -2.28
N GLY A 238 -4.01 -3.69 -1.47
CA GLY A 238 -5.40 -4.01 -1.78
C GLY A 238 -5.96 -3.17 -2.93
N VAL A 239 -5.47 -1.95 -3.14
CA VAL A 239 -5.84 -1.15 -4.32
C VAL A 239 -5.08 -1.61 -5.56
N LEU A 240 -3.77 -1.83 -5.44
CA LEU A 240 -2.92 -2.27 -6.55
C LEU A 240 -3.34 -3.65 -7.09
N GLN A 241 -3.95 -4.50 -6.26
CA GLN A 241 -4.40 -5.82 -6.69
C GLN A 241 -5.42 -5.77 -7.83
N TYR A 242 -6.17 -4.67 -7.97
CA TYR A 242 -7.16 -4.53 -9.04
C TYR A 242 -6.55 -4.34 -10.42
N ILE A 243 -5.24 -4.05 -10.52
CA ILE A 243 -4.53 -3.97 -11.81
C ILE A 243 -4.65 -5.30 -12.57
N GLY A 244 -4.41 -6.43 -11.89
CA GLY A 244 -4.46 -7.77 -12.50
C GLY A 244 -5.80 -8.08 -13.19
N PRO A 245 -6.94 -8.13 -12.45
CA PRO A 245 -8.24 -8.41 -13.05
C PRO A 245 -8.68 -7.35 -14.05
N THR A 246 -8.27 -6.08 -13.91
CA THR A 246 -8.60 -5.04 -14.89
C THR A 246 -7.91 -5.29 -16.23
N ILE A 247 -6.63 -5.68 -16.21
CA ILE A 247 -5.90 -6.07 -17.43
C ILE A 247 -6.54 -7.33 -18.03
N GLN A 248 -6.84 -8.35 -17.23
CA GLN A 248 -7.50 -9.58 -17.73
C GLN A 248 -8.85 -9.27 -18.37
N PHE A 249 -9.65 -8.43 -17.73
CA PHE A 249 -10.93 -7.97 -18.27
C PHE A 249 -10.76 -7.25 -19.61
N ALA A 250 -9.82 -6.30 -19.69
CA ALA A 250 -9.50 -5.57 -20.91
C ALA A 250 -9.04 -6.52 -22.04
N LEU A 251 -8.19 -7.50 -21.72
CA LEU A 251 -7.77 -8.53 -22.67
C LEU A 251 -8.96 -9.37 -23.14
N GLY A 252 -9.82 -9.83 -22.23
CA GLY A 252 -11.02 -10.60 -22.54
C GLY A 252 -11.95 -9.85 -23.51
N VAL A 253 -12.27 -8.59 -23.21
CA VAL A 253 -13.22 -7.81 -24.02
C VAL A 253 -12.60 -7.31 -25.33
N TRP A 254 -11.41 -6.70 -25.30
CA TRP A 254 -10.85 -6.00 -26.45
C TRP A 254 -9.93 -6.84 -27.32
N LEU A 255 -9.16 -7.77 -26.73
CA LEU A 255 -8.23 -8.59 -27.50
C LEU A 255 -8.85 -9.93 -27.91
N PHE A 256 -9.52 -10.60 -26.96
CA PHE A 256 -10.17 -11.89 -27.20
C PHE A 256 -11.63 -11.76 -27.65
N HIS A 257 -12.15 -10.53 -27.71
CA HIS A 257 -13.48 -10.23 -28.24
C HIS A 257 -14.60 -11.04 -27.55
N GLU A 258 -14.45 -11.32 -26.25
CA GLU A 258 -15.46 -12.02 -25.47
C GLU A 258 -16.76 -11.19 -25.40
N PRO A 259 -17.95 -11.82 -25.54
CA PRO A 259 -19.20 -11.10 -25.55
C PRO A 259 -19.43 -10.40 -24.21
N PHE A 260 -19.41 -9.07 -24.24
CA PHE A 260 -19.54 -8.22 -23.08
C PHE A 260 -20.46 -7.03 -23.37
N ALA A 261 -21.77 -7.28 -23.31
CA ALA A 261 -22.80 -6.26 -23.50
C ALA A 261 -24.07 -6.62 -22.71
N GLY A 262 -25.00 -5.66 -22.63
CA GLY A 262 -26.33 -5.86 -22.06
C GLY A 262 -26.29 -6.35 -20.61
N ALA A 263 -26.87 -7.52 -20.37
CA ALA A 263 -27.03 -8.06 -19.02
C ALA A 263 -25.70 -8.38 -18.31
N ARG A 264 -24.64 -8.77 -19.05
CA ARG A 264 -23.31 -9.01 -18.47
C ARG A 264 -22.69 -7.74 -17.91
N LEU A 265 -22.80 -6.62 -18.64
CA LEU A 265 -22.31 -5.32 -18.18
C LEU A 265 -23.04 -4.88 -16.91
N ALA A 266 -24.37 -5.02 -16.85
CA ALA A 266 -25.15 -4.68 -15.67
C ALA A 266 -24.69 -5.45 -14.41
N GLY A 267 -24.43 -6.75 -14.54
CA GLY A 267 -23.89 -7.56 -13.44
C GLY A 267 -22.49 -7.12 -12.99
N PHE A 268 -21.60 -6.79 -13.93
CA PHE A 268 -20.28 -6.25 -13.63
C PHE A 268 -20.34 -4.88 -12.97
N MET A 269 -21.25 -4.00 -13.39
CA MET A 269 -21.45 -2.68 -12.77
C MET A 269 -21.85 -2.80 -11.30
N LEU A 270 -22.72 -3.76 -10.95
CA LEU A 270 -23.05 -4.06 -9.55
C LEU A 270 -21.80 -4.50 -8.79
N ILE A 271 -21.00 -5.40 -9.36
CA ILE A 271 -19.78 -5.90 -8.70
C ILE A 271 -18.74 -4.79 -8.54
N TRP A 272 -18.53 -3.94 -9.55
CA TRP A 272 -17.65 -2.78 -9.45
C TRP A 272 -18.14 -1.76 -8.41
N ALA A 273 -19.46 -1.53 -8.32
CA ALA A 273 -20.04 -0.70 -7.26
C ALA A 273 -19.77 -1.29 -5.87
N ALA A 274 -19.94 -2.60 -5.70
CA ALA A 274 -19.61 -3.29 -4.46
C ALA A 274 -18.12 -3.12 -4.09
N LEU A 275 -17.22 -3.24 -5.06
CA LEU A 275 -15.79 -3.06 -4.83
C LEU A 275 -15.41 -1.62 -4.51
N LEU A 276 -16.06 -0.65 -5.14
CA LEU A 276 -15.87 0.76 -4.83
C LEU A 276 -16.28 1.05 -3.39
N ILE A 277 -17.44 0.54 -2.95
CA ILE A 277 -17.92 0.67 -1.57
C ILE A 277 -16.94 0.00 -0.60
N TYR A 278 -16.53 -1.24 -0.87
CA TYR A 278 -15.59 -1.99 -0.03
C TYR A 278 -14.25 -1.25 0.12
N THR A 279 -13.71 -0.74 -0.98
CA THR A 279 -12.41 -0.05 -1.01
C THR A 279 -12.49 1.30 -0.31
N ALA A 280 -13.55 2.08 -0.55
CA ALA A 280 -13.77 3.36 0.11
C ALA A 280 -13.96 3.19 1.62
N GLU A 281 -14.71 2.17 2.05
CA GLU A 281 -14.90 1.85 3.47
C GLU A 281 -13.58 1.49 4.14
N GLY A 282 -12.77 0.62 3.53
CA GLY A 282 -11.46 0.25 4.05
C GLY A 282 -10.54 1.46 4.22
N TRP A 283 -10.51 2.35 3.22
CA TRP A 283 -9.76 3.60 3.27
C TRP A 283 -10.24 4.53 4.39
N MET A 284 -11.55 4.76 4.50
CA MET A 284 -12.13 5.62 5.54
C MET A 284 -11.90 5.08 6.94
N SER A 285 -11.99 3.77 7.15
CA SER A 285 -11.78 3.19 8.47
C SER A 285 -10.33 3.28 8.94
N MET A 286 -9.36 3.06 8.06
CA MET A 286 -7.95 3.21 8.43
C MET A 286 -7.64 4.65 8.83
N ARG A 287 -8.20 5.63 8.09
CA ARG A 287 -8.10 7.05 8.48
C ARG A 287 -8.72 7.31 9.85
N ARG A 288 -9.89 6.74 10.16
CA ARG A 288 -10.54 6.91 11.47
C ARG A 288 -9.79 6.23 12.61
N GLN A 289 -9.10 5.11 12.37
CA GLN A 289 -8.27 4.45 13.40
C GLN A 289 -7.00 5.24 13.69
N ALA A 290 -6.32 5.76 12.66
CA ALA A 290 -5.17 6.66 12.84
C ALA A 290 -5.51 7.91 13.66
N LEU A 291 -6.76 8.39 13.59
CA LEU A 291 -7.26 9.52 14.39
C LEU A 291 -7.67 9.15 15.84
N ARG A 292 -7.80 7.86 16.18
CA ARG A 292 -8.25 7.39 17.50
C ARG A 292 -7.12 6.89 18.40
N GLU A 293 -5.99 6.50 17.83
CA GLU A 293 -4.83 5.97 18.57
C GLU A 293 -3.92 7.08 19.16
N ILE A 294 -4.51 8.14 19.74
CA ILE A 294 -3.79 9.10 20.59
C ILE A 294 -4.06 8.72 22.05
N PRO A 295 -3.12 8.09 22.76
CA PRO A 295 -3.33 7.66 24.14
C PRO A 295 -3.45 8.84 25.13
N PRO A 296 -4.28 8.75 26.18
CA PRO A 296 -4.39 9.80 27.21
C PRO A 296 -3.15 10.00 28.10
N HIS A 297 -2.15 9.11 28.05
CA HIS A 297 -1.04 9.07 29.02
C HIS A 297 0.19 9.92 28.65
N TRP A 298 0.12 10.72 27.58
CA TRP A 298 1.25 11.54 27.11
C TRP A 298 1.41 12.89 27.83
N GLN A 299 0.62 13.18 28.87
CA GLN A 299 0.75 14.40 29.66
C GLN A 299 2.04 14.46 30.52
N ASN A 300 2.79 13.37 30.68
CA ASN A 300 3.88 13.26 31.67
C ASN A 300 5.21 12.69 31.14
N ARG A 301 5.56 12.82 29.85
CA ARG A 301 6.90 12.41 29.37
C ARG A 301 7.78 13.61 29.06
N GLU A 302 8.92 13.69 29.73
CA GLU A 302 10.04 14.55 29.35
C GLU A 302 10.53 14.20 27.92
N PRO A 303 10.95 15.20 27.13
CA PRO A 303 11.34 15.00 25.74
C PRO A 303 12.60 14.12 25.65
N ALA A 304 12.44 12.93 25.07
CA ALA A 304 13.52 11.98 24.88
C ALA A 304 14.55 12.51 23.86
N SER A 305 15.81 12.43 24.26
CA SER A 305 16.99 12.78 23.48
C SER A 305 17.17 11.93 22.21
N ALA A 306 17.44 12.61 21.10
CA ALA A 306 18.15 12.16 19.89
C ALA A 306 17.71 10.83 19.23
N GLU A 307 16.78 10.93 18.27
CA GLU A 307 16.49 9.87 17.29
C GLU A 307 17.43 9.92 16.06
N PRO A 308 17.71 8.76 15.42
CA PRO A 308 18.74 8.61 14.38
C PRO A 308 18.36 9.27 13.05
N ALA A 309 19.37 9.50 12.20
CA ALA A 309 19.34 10.26 10.95
C ALA A 309 18.12 9.99 10.02
N MET A 310 17.04 10.71 10.26
CA MET A 310 15.88 10.80 9.37
C MET A 310 16.21 11.72 8.17
N HIS A 311 15.71 11.36 6.98
CA HIS A 311 15.75 12.27 5.84
C HIS A 311 14.86 13.48 6.14
N LYS A 312 15.41 14.69 5.95
CA LYS A 312 14.71 15.95 6.22
C LYS A 312 14.37 16.69 4.92
N VAL A 313 13.21 17.32 4.89
CA VAL A 313 12.92 18.42 3.95
C VAL A 313 13.35 19.70 4.63
N VAL A 314 14.19 20.48 3.95
CA VAL A 314 14.71 21.75 4.45
C VAL A 314 14.25 22.86 3.53
N VAL A 315 13.70 23.91 4.13
CA VAL A 315 13.25 25.13 3.45
C VAL A 315 13.81 26.32 4.20
N GLU A 316 14.39 27.27 3.46
CA GLU A 316 14.91 28.51 4.02
C GLU A 316 14.26 29.70 3.31
N ARG A 317 13.85 30.69 4.10
CA ARG A 317 13.29 31.96 3.63
C ARG A 317 13.83 33.10 4.47
N GLN A 318 14.00 34.24 3.84
CA GLN A 318 14.49 35.45 4.49
C GLN A 318 13.61 36.63 4.10
N ILE A 319 13.45 37.57 5.03
CA ILE A 319 12.78 38.84 4.78
C ILE A 319 13.40 39.93 5.64
N GLU A 320 13.49 41.14 5.11
CA GLU A 320 13.89 42.31 5.88
C GLU A 320 12.66 43.02 6.46
N ILE A 321 12.74 43.36 7.75
CA ILE A 321 11.68 44.05 8.49
C ILE A 321 12.22 45.39 8.99
N ALA A 322 11.50 46.48 8.70
CA ALA A 322 11.88 47.85 9.05
C ALA A 322 11.63 48.18 10.53
N ARG A 323 12.21 47.38 11.43
CA ARG A 323 12.17 47.56 12.89
C ARG A 323 13.53 47.20 13.53
N PRO A 324 13.86 47.77 14.70
CA PRO A 324 15.03 47.38 15.47
C PRO A 324 15.03 45.90 15.86
N ILE A 325 16.19 45.28 15.91
CA ILE A 325 16.36 43.83 16.13
C ILE A 325 15.76 43.36 17.45
N GLU A 326 15.81 44.18 18.51
CA GLU A 326 15.24 43.88 19.82
C GLU A 326 13.71 43.78 19.77
N VAL A 327 13.07 44.62 18.96
CA VAL A 327 11.60 44.61 18.79
C VAL A 327 11.18 43.37 18.03
N VAL A 328 11.89 43.05 16.93
CA VAL A 328 11.63 41.88 16.10
C VAL A 328 11.80 40.59 16.91
N ARG A 329 12.94 40.43 17.60
CA ARG A 329 13.21 39.25 18.43
C ARG A 329 12.15 39.00 19.49
N ARG A 330 11.68 40.07 20.14
CA ARG A 330 10.68 39.98 21.21
C ARG A 330 9.32 39.50 20.68
N GLN A 331 8.84 40.06 19.57
CA GLN A 331 7.53 39.71 19.02
C GLN A 331 7.48 38.26 18.48
N PHE A 332 8.54 37.80 17.83
CA PHE A 332 8.58 36.46 17.21
C PHE A 332 8.41 35.29 18.20
N VAL A 333 8.68 35.51 19.49
CA VAL A 333 8.46 34.54 20.57
C VAL A 333 7.25 34.86 21.46
N ASP A 334 6.61 36.02 21.23
CA ASP A 334 5.42 36.46 21.95
C ASP A 334 4.17 35.81 21.37
N MET A 335 3.96 34.55 21.75
CA MET A 335 2.79 33.80 21.30
C MET A 335 1.48 34.35 21.85
N GLU A 336 1.49 35.10 22.95
CA GLU A 336 0.28 35.74 23.47
C GLU A 336 -0.18 36.84 22.52
N HIS A 337 0.75 37.71 22.09
CA HIS A 337 0.47 38.72 21.06
C HIS A 337 0.01 38.09 19.74
N HIS A 338 0.65 37.02 19.27
CA HIS A 338 0.22 36.32 18.06
C HIS A 338 -1.22 35.81 18.14
N CYS A 339 -1.68 35.39 19.33
CA CYS A 339 -3.06 34.98 19.57
C CYS A 339 -4.02 36.17 19.60
N THR A 340 -3.74 37.18 20.43
CA THR A 340 -4.65 38.31 20.63
C THR A 340 -4.73 39.22 19.41
N GLY A 341 -3.62 39.39 18.70
CA GLY A 341 -3.52 40.17 17.46
C GLY A 341 -4.00 39.42 16.22
N ASN A 342 -4.29 38.12 16.33
CA ASN A 342 -4.63 37.23 15.20
C ASN A 342 -3.64 37.38 14.03
N VAL A 343 -2.34 37.39 14.34
CA VAL A 343 -1.25 37.62 13.37
C VAL A 343 -1.24 36.55 12.29
N HIS A 344 -1.59 35.31 12.65
CA HIS A 344 -1.74 34.18 11.74
C HIS A 344 -3.20 33.68 11.71
N PRO A 345 -4.08 34.23 10.85
CA PRO A 345 -5.50 33.86 10.79
C PRO A 345 -5.78 32.38 10.47
N GLY A 346 -4.79 31.66 9.94
CA GLY A 346 -4.87 30.23 9.62
C GLY A 346 -4.40 29.30 10.74
N LEU A 347 -3.95 29.84 11.88
CA LEU A 347 -3.44 29.10 13.02
C LEU A 347 -4.31 29.39 14.25
N GLU A 348 -5.05 28.39 14.70
CA GLU A 348 -5.75 28.41 15.98
C GLU A 348 -4.76 27.96 17.07
N VAL A 349 -4.60 28.77 18.10
CA VAL A 349 -3.73 28.46 19.24
C VAL A 349 -4.59 28.14 20.46
N ALA A 350 -4.26 27.06 21.15
CA ALA A 350 -4.90 26.63 22.39
C ALA A 350 -3.86 26.19 23.43
N ASN A 351 -4.25 26.13 24.69
CA ASN A 351 -3.41 25.64 25.80
C ASN A 351 -2.03 26.32 25.90
N LEU A 352 -1.93 27.62 25.61
CA LEU A 352 -0.69 28.38 25.77
C LEU A 352 -0.24 28.37 27.23
N ARG A 353 0.98 27.91 27.49
CA ARG A 353 1.57 27.79 28.83
C ARG A 353 3.04 28.22 28.81
N PRO A 354 3.54 28.92 29.83
CA PRO A 354 4.98 29.19 29.98
C PRO A 354 5.77 27.89 30.13
N ALA A 355 6.94 27.80 29.49
CA ALA A 355 7.83 26.65 29.58
C ALA A 355 9.29 27.08 29.41
N GLY A 356 10.10 26.99 30.49
CA GLY A 356 11.52 27.35 30.46
C GLY A 356 11.75 28.81 30.00
N GLN A 357 12.60 29.00 28.97
CA GLN A 357 12.87 30.30 28.32
C GLN A 357 11.89 30.60 27.16
N GLY A 358 10.68 30.07 27.20
CA GLY A 358 9.66 30.32 26.18
C GLY A 358 8.29 29.80 26.59
N CYS A 359 7.58 29.15 25.67
CA CYS A 359 6.22 28.68 25.90
C CYS A 359 5.91 27.39 25.15
N THR A 360 4.85 26.71 25.57
CA THR A 360 4.26 25.56 24.88
C THR A 360 2.82 25.88 24.53
N PHE A 361 2.37 25.44 23.36
CA PHE A 361 0.97 25.60 22.95
C PHE A 361 0.54 24.49 21.98
N THR A 362 -0.77 24.29 21.87
CA THR A 362 -1.39 23.46 20.85
C THR A 362 -1.77 24.32 19.65
N GLY A 363 -1.16 24.09 18.48
CA GLY A 363 -1.47 24.77 17.23
C GLY A 363 -2.35 23.90 16.33
N ARG A 364 -3.46 24.44 15.85
CA ARG A 364 -4.36 23.81 14.87
C ARG A 364 -4.41 24.62 13.58
N ARG A 365 -4.20 23.98 12.43
CA ARG A 365 -4.27 24.64 11.12
C ARG A 365 -4.73 23.69 10.03
N ARG A 366 -5.37 24.23 8.98
CA ARG A 366 -5.69 23.44 7.78
C ARG A 366 -4.60 23.59 6.73
N VAL A 367 -3.98 22.47 6.35
CA VAL A 367 -2.97 22.41 5.30
C VAL A 367 -3.46 21.46 4.22
N LEU A 368 -3.59 21.96 2.98
CA LEU A 368 -4.13 21.19 1.85
C LEU A 368 -5.50 20.52 2.16
N GLY A 369 -6.35 21.19 2.94
CA GLY A 369 -7.66 20.68 3.36
C GLY A 369 -7.65 19.65 4.49
N LEU A 370 -6.47 19.26 4.99
CA LEU A 370 -6.31 18.40 6.16
C LEU A 370 -6.16 19.26 7.42
N LEU A 371 -6.92 18.97 8.47
CA LEU A 371 -6.69 19.57 9.78
C LEU A 371 -5.43 18.94 10.38
N GLN A 372 -4.44 19.77 10.69
CA GLN A 372 -3.22 19.40 11.37
C GLN A 372 -3.26 20.02 12.77
N GLU A 373 -2.87 19.23 13.77
CA GLU A 373 -2.74 19.64 15.15
C GLU A 373 -1.37 19.21 15.66
N ASP A 374 -0.64 20.15 16.24
CA ASP A 374 0.72 19.99 16.73
C ASP A 374 0.86 20.61 18.13
N GLU A 375 1.59 19.94 19.00
CA GLU A 375 2.09 20.53 20.24
C GLU A 375 3.45 21.15 19.93
N ILE A 376 3.54 22.47 20.13
CA ILE A 376 4.66 23.29 19.72
C ILE A 376 5.31 23.87 20.96
N GLU A 377 6.61 23.62 21.08
CA GLU A 377 7.48 24.25 22.07
C GLU A 377 8.26 25.38 21.39
N VAL A 378 8.14 26.58 21.92
CA VAL A 378 8.87 27.78 21.52
C VAL A 378 9.96 28.01 22.55
N THR A 379 11.21 28.19 22.10
CA THR A 379 12.35 28.41 22.97
C THR A 379 13.15 29.61 22.45
N SER A 380 13.40 30.60 23.31
CA SER A 380 14.39 31.65 23.06
C SER A 380 15.79 31.13 23.34
N LEU A 381 16.74 31.46 22.48
CA LEU A 381 18.15 31.08 22.59
C LEU A 381 18.99 32.23 23.16
N PRO A 382 20.15 31.96 23.80
CA PRO A 382 20.99 33.00 24.42
C PRO A 382 21.55 34.04 23.44
N ASP A 383 21.67 33.70 22.16
CA ASP A 383 22.12 34.59 21.07
C ASP A 383 21.00 35.52 20.54
N GLY A 384 19.79 35.40 21.11
CA GLY A 384 18.59 36.14 20.72
C GLY A 384 17.83 35.52 19.56
N ASN A 385 18.24 34.35 19.07
CA ASN A 385 17.48 33.56 18.11
C ASN A 385 16.38 32.76 18.82
N SER A 386 15.54 32.07 18.05
CA SER A 386 14.47 31.26 18.61
C SER A 386 14.21 30.00 17.80
N THR A 387 13.68 28.99 18.47
CA THR A 387 13.26 27.73 17.84
C THR A 387 11.83 27.40 18.17
N LEU A 388 11.08 26.90 17.18
CA LEU A 388 9.78 26.28 17.38
C LEU A 388 9.89 24.82 17.00
N ARG A 389 9.66 23.93 17.95
CA ARG A 389 9.72 22.49 17.76
C ARG A 389 8.33 21.90 17.92
N SER A 390 7.86 21.20 16.89
CA SER A 390 6.73 20.29 17.06
C SER A 390 7.21 19.08 17.86
N VAL A 391 6.90 19.06 19.16
CA VAL A 391 7.28 17.98 20.07
C VAL A 391 6.34 16.78 19.95
N ALA A 392 5.11 17.03 19.53
CA ALA A 392 4.11 16.01 19.24
C ALA A 392 3.11 16.50 18.17
N GLY A 393 2.36 15.56 17.57
CA GLY A 393 1.29 15.85 16.62
C GLY A 393 1.57 15.41 15.18
N THR A 394 0.87 16.04 14.25
CA THR A 394 0.86 15.69 12.82
C THR A 394 2.23 15.86 12.17
N ASN A 395 2.98 16.85 12.63
CA ASN A 395 4.29 17.23 12.14
C ASN A 395 5.39 16.97 13.20
N ALA A 396 5.20 16.01 14.09
CA ALA A 396 6.14 15.69 15.17
C ALA A 396 7.60 15.58 14.66
N GLY A 397 8.50 16.29 15.33
CA GLY A 397 9.91 16.42 14.97
C GLY A 397 10.20 17.56 13.97
N LEU A 398 9.19 18.28 13.48
CA LEU A 398 9.39 19.53 12.73
C LEU A 398 10.09 20.56 13.62
N LEU A 399 11.12 21.19 13.07
CA LEU A 399 11.90 22.23 13.73
C LEU A 399 11.95 23.48 12.85
N ILE A 400 11.52 24.60 13.40
CA ILE A 400 11.68 25.93 12.82
C ILE A 400 12.78 26.62 13.62
N THR A 401 13.79 27.13 12.93
CA THR A 401 14.84 27.98 13.51
C THR A 401 14.69 29.38 12.92
N GLN A 402 14.57 30.37 13.80
CA GLN A 402 14.43 31.77 13.46
C GLN A 402 15.72 32.49 13.86
N MET A 403 16.37 33.13 12.91
CA MET A 403 17.64 33.84 13.08
C MET A 403 17.45 35.31 12.74
N PHE A 404 18.06 36.19 13.54
CA PHE A 404 17.88 37.64 13.42
C PHE A 404 19.23 38.34 13.33
N GLU A 405 19.39 39.17 12.31
CA GLU A 405 20.60 39.97 12.05
C GLU A 405 20.23 41.43 11.81
N ALA A 406 20.95 42.35 12.47
CA ALA A 406 20.70 43.78 12.31
C ALA A 406 21.38 44.28 11.02
N THR A 407 20.60 44.76 10.05
CA THR A 407 21.10 45.37 8.80
C THR A 407 21.18 46.89 8.90
N GLY A 408 20.55 47.49 9.91
CA GLY A 408 20.66 48.90 10.26
C GLY A 408 19.94 49.24 11.56
N PRO A 409 19.96 50.52 12.02
CA PRO A 409 19.35 50.93 13.30
C PRO A 409 17.83 50.71 13.40
N GLN A 410 17.15 50.62 12.25
CA GLN A 410 15.71 50.38 12.13
C GLN A 410 15.43 49.28 11.10
N SER A 411 16.38 48.36 10.90
CA SER A 411 16.22 47.29 9.92
C SER A 411 16.84 45.98 10.41
N THR A 412 16.07 44.90 10.28
CA THR A 412 16.45 43.56 10.74
C THR A 412 16.17 42.55 9.63
N LEU A 413 17.17 41.76 9.27
CA LEU A 413 17.03 40.60 8.42
C LEU A 413 16.60 39.40 9.27
N VAL A 414 15.43 38.85 8.96
CA VAL A 414 14.89 37.64 9.58
C VAL A 414 15.09 36.47 8.64
N SER A 415 15.74 35.42 9.12
CA SER A 415 15.96 34.17 8.40
C SER A 415 15.25 33.01 9.09
N ILE A 416 14.34 32.35 8.39
CA ILE A 416 13.65 31.16 8.90
C ILE A 416 14.12 29.93 8.14
N LYS A 417 14.59 28.94 8.91
CA LYS A 417 14.91 27.60 8.43
C LYS A 417 13.91 26.61 9.00
N VAL A 418 13.20 25.89 8.14
CA VAL A 418 12.27 24.84 8.54
C VAL A 418 12.83 23.49 8.13
N GLU A 419 12.98 22.61 9.12
CA GLU A 419 13.43 21.24 8.97
C GLU A 419 12.29 20.29 9.35
N MET A 420 11.72 19.61 8.36
CA MET A 420 10.64 18.66 8.59
C MET A 420 11.13 17.22 8.36
N PRO A 421 11.02 16.32 9.35
CA PRO A 421 11.32 14.91 9.15
C PRO A 421 10.29 14.29 8.21
N VAL A 422 10.75 13.59 7.16
CA VAL A 422 9.87 12.90 6.22
C VAL A 422 10.06 11.39 6.29
N ALA A 423 9.04 10.69 6.77
CA ALA A 423 8.98 9.24 6.86
C ALA A 423 8.00 8.63 5.84
N GLY A 424 8.18 7.34 5.54
CA GLY A 424 7.23 6.54 4.76
C GLY A 424 6.83 7.11 3.40
N ALA A 425 5.52 7.13 3.13
CA ALA A 425 4.92 7.54 1.86
C ALA A 425 5.10 9.04 1.54
N MET A 426 5.31 9.88 2.56
CA MET A 426 5.47 11.34 2.41
C MET A 426 6.77 11.71 1.68
N LYS A 427 7.74 10.80 1.63
CA LYS A 427 8.96 10.92 0.80
C LYS A 427 8.67 11.03 -0.70
N LEU A 428 7.56 10.47 -1.19
CA LEU A 428 7.17 10.55 -2.60
C LEU A 428 6.59 11.92 -2.98
N LEU A 429 6.02 12.61 -2.00
CA LEU A 429 5.46 13.95 -2.16
C LEU A 429 6.48 15.03 -1.81
N ARG A 430 7.77 14.68 -1.62
CA ARG A 430 8.84 15.62 -1.23
C ARG A 430 8.81 16.95 -1.99
N PRO A 431 8.72 17.01 -3.34
CA PRO A 431 8.67 18.31 -4.04
C PRO A 431 7.41 19.12 -3.73
N LEU A 432 6.26 18.46 -3.56
CA LEU A 432 4.99 19.12 -3.20
C LEU A 432 5.01 19.61 -1.75
N VAL A 433 5.54 18.79 -0.85
CA VAL A 433 5.73 19.12 0.57
C VAL A 433 6.71 20.28 0.72
N GLN A 434 7.83 20.26 0.00
CA GLN A 434 8.80 21.35 -0.01
C GLN A 434 8.21 22.65 -0.57
N ALA A 435 7.42 22.56 -1.65
CA ALA A 435 6.74 23.73 -2.22
C ALA A 435 5.66 24.29 -1.29
N GLY A 436 4.88 23.42 -0.62
CA GLY A 436 3.90 23.83 0.38
C GLY A 436 4.55 24.49 1.59
N LEU A 437 5.59 23.86 2.14
CA LEU A 437 6.35 24.38 3.28
C LEU A 437 7.01 25.73 2.96
N ALA A 438 7.57 25.88 1.75
CA ALA A 438 8.10 27.13 1.25
C ALA A 438 7.05 28.25 1.18
N ARG A 439 5.87 27.95 0.64
CA ARG A 439 4.77 28.90 0.53
C ARG A 439 4.25 29.31 1.91
N ASP A 440 4.09 28.36 2.82
CA ASP A 440 3.59 28.62 4.17
C ASP A 440 4.59 29.44 4.99
N THR A 441 5.89 29.12 4.89
CA THR A 441 6.96 29.88 5.57
C THR A 441 7.01 31.32 5.06
N GLU A 442 6.89 31.52 3.74
CA GLU A 442 6.87 32.86 3.15
C GLU A 442 5.62 33.65 3.54
N ASN A 443 4.45 33.00 3.61
CA ASN A 443 3.22 33.65 4.06
C ASN A 443 3.29 34.07 5.53
N ALA A 444 3.82 33.21 6.40
CA ALA A 444 4.00 33.53 7.82
C ALA A 444 4.94 34.74 7.99
N LEU A 445 6.10 34.73 7.33
CA LEU A 445 7.04 35.86 7.35
C LEU A 445 6.42 37.19 6.88
N ARG A 446 5.56 37.15 5.86
CA ARG A 446 4.85 38.34 5.38
C ARG A 446 3.83 38.84 6.40
N GLN A 447 3.17 37.95 7.12
CA GLN A 447 2.23 38.29 8.19
C GLN A 447 2.96 38.93 9.37
N ASP A 448 4.06 38.34 9.82
CA ASP A 448 4.89 38.89 10.90
C ASP A 448 5.44 40.27 10.55
N LYS A 449 5.96 40.43 9.32
CA LYS A 449 6.41 41.73 8.81
C LYS A 449 5.29 42.77 8.81
N ALA A 450 4.12 42.41 8.29
CA ALA A 450 2.99 43.33 8.23
C ALA A 450 2.54 43.75 9.64
N ASP A 451 2.51 42.81 10.59
CA ASP A 451 2.19 43.12 11.98
C ASP A 451 3.24 44.03 12.62
N LEU A 452 4.54 43.72 12.50
CA LEU A 452 5.63 44.54 13.04
C LEU A 452 5.68 45.96 12.49
N GLU A 453 5.47 46.12 11.19
CA GLU A 453 5.57 47.41 10.53
C GLU A 453 4.31 48.27 10.72
N GLN A 454 3.14 47.65 10.94
CA GLN A 454 1.86 48.37 10.93
C GLN A 454 1.11 48.40 12.28
N ARG A 455 1.25 47.38 13.12
CA ARG A 455 0.35 47.13 14.26
C ARG A 455 1.04 46.90 15.58
N TYR A 456 2.21 46.27 15.59
CA TYR A 456 2.91 45.94 16.82
C TYR A 456 3.43 47.22 17.48
N MET A 457 2.71 47.65 18.52
CA MET A 457 3.11 48.76 19.37
C MET A 457 3.70 48.17 20.64
N LEU A 458 4.92 48.60 21.00
CA LEU A 458 5.48 48.27 22.30
C LEU A 458 4.51 48.74 23.39
N PRO A 459 4.23 47.95 24.44
CA PRO A 459 3.70 48.54 25.65
C PRO A 459 4.69 49.61 26.14
N ALA A 460 4.15 50.77 26.51
CA ALA A 460 4.90 51.93 26.98
C ALA A 460 5.72 51.64 28.25
#